data_AF-W4L5S3-F1
#
_entry.id   AF-W4L5S3-F1
#
_cell.length_a   1.000
_cell.length_b   1.000
_cell.length_c   1.000
_cell.angle_alpha   90.00
_cell.angle_beta   90.00
_cell.angle_gamma   90.00
#
_symmetry.space_group_name_H-M   'P 1'
#
loop_
_entity.id
_entity.type
_entity.pdbx_description
1 polymer ?
#
loop_
_entity_poly.entity_id
_entity_poly.type
_entity_poly.pdbx_seq_one_letter_code
_entity_poly.pdbx_strand_id
1 'polypeptide(L)'
;MVIRCWSLRLRWGVTLLFWALLPSQYQHNESTDYAHFYEPVARRLLQGEGLTEANGAPAIRYPPGYPILLAGVFGISQGFNLPEATALSTMTLLCVGLSAVFVFFVARSVWPPWSALCVALV
;
A
#
# COMPACT_ATOMS: atom_id res chain seq x y z
N MET A 1 -17.36 -21.20 15.92
CA MET A 1 -17.45 -19.76 16.30
C MET A 1 -17.33 -18.94 15.03
N VAL A 2 -18.48 -18.57 14.45
CA VAL A 2 -18.56 -17.99 13.10
C VAL A 2 -18.26 -16.50 13.19
N ILE A 3 -17.07 -16.10 12.75
CA ILE A 3 -16.75 -14.71 12.46
C ILE A 3 -17.76 -14.28 11.38
N ARG A 4 -18.76 -13.49 11.76
CA ARG A 4 -19.69 -12.92 10.78
C ARG A 4 -18.85 -12.02 9.86
N CYS A 5 -18.60 -12.52 8.65
CA CYS A 5 -17.82 -11.96 7.54
C CYS A 5 -18.30 -10.57 7.06
N TRP A 6 -19.20 -9.92 7.80
CA TRP A 6 -19.89 -8.67 7.46
C TRP A 6 -19.06 -7.42 7.83
N SER A 7 -18.23 -7.47 8.87
CA SER A 7 -17.47 -6.30 9.35
C SER A 7 -16.32 -5.91 8.41
N LEU A 8 -15.60 -6.89 7.87
CA LEU A 8 -14.58 -6.65 6.83
C LEU A 8 -15.20 -6.02 5.59
N ARG A 9 -16.34 -6.56 5.14
CA ARG A 9 -17.04 -6.10 3.92
C ARG A 9 -17.43 -4.62 4.00
N LEU A 10 -17.83 -4.12 5.18
CA LEU A 10 -18.26 -2.73 5.34
C LEU A 10 -17.10 -1.74 5.16
N ARG A 11 -15.93 -1.99 5.75
CA ARG A 11 -14.76 -1.10 5.60
C ARG A 11 -14.21 -1.11 4.18
N TRP A 12 -14.06 -2.29 3.58
CA TRP A 12 -13.70 -2.40 2.16
C TRP A 12 -14.66 -1.59 1.28
N GLY A 13 -15.96 -1.66 1.56
CA GLY A 13 -16.98 -0.86 0.87
C GLY A 13 -16.78 0.65 1.02
N VAL A 14 -16.53 1.15 2.24
CA VAL A 14 -16.29 2.59 2.49
C VAL A 14 -15.00 3.05 1.83
N THR A 15 -13.90 2.30 1.94
CA THR A 15 -12.62 2.65 1.31
C THR A 15 -12.74 2.65 -0.22
N LEU A 16 -13.40 1.65 -0.80
CA LEU A 16 -13.65 1.59 -2.25
C LEU A 16 -14.55 2.74 -2.72
N LEU A 17 -15.59 3.08 -1.95
CA LEU A 17 -16.49 4.20 -2.26
C LEU A 17 -15.74 5.54 -2.22
N PHE A 18 -14.98 5.78 -1.16
CA PHE A 18 -14.15 6.98 -1.05
C PHE A 18 -13.16 7.06 -2.21
N TRP A 19 -12.51 5.95 -2.53
CA TRP A 19 -11.51 5.90 -3.60
C TRP A 19 -12.13 6.09 -4.99
N ALA A 20 -13.34 5.57 -5.23
CA ALA A 20 -14.09 5.81 -6.47
C ALA A 20 -14.56 7.26 -6.63
N LEU A 21 -14.79 7.98 -5.52
CA LEU A 21 -15.19 9.39 -5.51
C LEU A 21 -14.00 10.36 -5.47
N LEU A 22 -12.79 9.86 -5.17
CA LEU A 22 -11.60 10.69 -5.02
C LEU A 22 -11.17 11.26 -6.39
N PRO A 23 -11.09 12.59 -6.56
CA PRO A 23 -10.66 13.19 -7.82
C PRO A 23 -9.27 12.72 -8.24
N SER A 24 -9.05 12.49 -9.54
CA SER A 24 -7.80 11.95 -10.09
C SER A 24 -6.55 12.78 -9.75
N GLN A 25 -6.70 14.09 -9.56
CA GLN A 25 -5.63 14.98 -9.12
C GLN A 25 -5.07 14.61 -7.73
N TYR A 26 -5.89 14.03 -6.85
CA TYR A 26 -5.47 13.60 -5.50
C TYR A 26 -5.06 12.12 -5.44
N GLN A 27 -5.07 11.42 -6.58
CA GLN A 27 -4.64 10.01 -6.67
C GLN A 27 -3.14 9.89 -6.98
N HIS A 28 -2.46 11.00 -7.30
CA HIS A 28 -1.03 11.03 -7.59
C HIS A 28 -0.20 11.23 -6.33
N ASN A 29 0.93 10.56 -6.24
CA ASN A 29 1.84 10.72 -5.12
C ASN A 29 2.68 11.99 -5.29
N GLU A 30 2.42 13.01 -4.47
CA GLU A 30 3.17 14.27 -4.48
C GLU A 30 4.39 14.27 -3.53
N SER A 31 4.73 13.13 -2.94
CA SER A 31 5.89 13.03 -2.06
C SER A 31 7.19 13.26 -2.83
N THR A 32 7.96 14.25 -2.39
CA THR A 32 9.30 14.52 -2.93
C THR A 32 10.25 13.35 -2.71
N ASP A 33 10.16 12.66 -1.57
CA ASP A 33 10.94 11.45 -1.31
C ASP A 33 10.57 10.32 -2.28
N TYR A 34 9.28 10.20 -2.64
CA TYR A 34 8.84 9.25 -3.64
C TYR A 34 9.50 9.52 -4.99
N ALA A 35 9.36 10.75 -5.51
CA ALA A 35 9.86 11.11 -6.83
C ALA A 35 11.40 11.12 -6.93
N HIS A 36 12.10 11.54 -5.86
CA HIS A 36 13.55 11.75 -5.90
C HIS A 36 14.37 10.56 -5.38
N PHE A 37 13.78 9.66 -4.59
CA PHE A 37 14.51 8.53 -4.02
C PHE A 37 13.82 7.19 -4.26
N TYR A 38 12.58 7.02 -3.79
CA TYR A 38 11.97 5.70 -3.75
C TYR A 38 11.65 5.13 -5.13
N GLU A 39 11.01 5.92 -6.01
CA GLU A 39 10.72 5.49 -7.38
C GLU A 39 12.02 5.23 -8.18
N PRO A 40 13.00 6.15 -8.23
CA PRO A 40 14.24 5.91 -8.97
C PRO A 40 14.98 4.65 -8.53
N VAL A 41 15.11 4.40 -7.23
CA VAL A 41 15.78 3.21 -6.71
C VAL A 41 15.00 1.95 -7.07
N ALA A 42 13.66 1.99 -6.98
CA ALA A 42 12.81 0.86 -7.37
C ALA A 42 12.93 0.52 -8.87
N ARG A 43 13.00 1.54 -9.75
CA ARG A 43 13.21 1.36 -11.20
C ARG A 43 14.53 0.69 -11.49
N ARG A 44 15.61 1.15 -10.87
CA ARG A 44 16.96 0.59 -11.04
C ARG A 44 17.04 -0.84 -10.52
N LEU A 45 16.41 -1.12 -9.39
CA LEU A 45 16.30 -2.48 -8.87
C LEU A 45 15.58 -3.41 -9.85
N LEU A 46 14.47 -2.95 -10.44
CA LEU A 46 13.73 -3.68 -11.46
C LEU A 46 14.55 -3.94 -12.73
N GLN A 47 15.40 -2.99 -13.13
CA GLN A 47 16.32 -3.09 -14.26
C GLN A 47 17.52 -4.03 -13.99
N GLY A 48 17.64 -4.56 -12.78
CA GLY A 48 18.74 -5.45 -12.38
C GLY A 48 20.00 -4.71 -11.92
N GLU A 49 19.93 -3.40 -11.74
CA GLU A 49 21.07 -2.56 -11.31
C GLU A 49 21.24 -2.52 -9.77
N GLY A 50 20.37 -3.22 -9.05
CA GLY A 50 20.40 -3.33 -7.59
C GLY A 50 19.85 -2.09 -6.87
N LEU A 51 20.08 -2.03 -5.55
CA LEU A 51 19.66 -0.93 -4.67
C LEU A 51 20.63 0.26 -4.79
N THR A 52 20.59 0.96 -5.92
CA THR A 52 21.50 2.06 -6.24
C THR A 52 20.74 3.36 -6.54
N GLU A 53 21.37 4.49 -6.22
CA GLU A 53 20.92 5.82 -6.63
C GLU A 53 21.37 6.13 -8.08
N ALA A 54 20.89 7.24 -8.63
CA ALA A 54 21.17 7.64 -10.02
C ALA A 54 22.67 7.87 -10.30
N ASN A 55 23.46 8.22 -9.29
CA ASN A 55 24.91 8.38 -9.38
C ASN A 55 25.68 7.04 -9.26
N GLY A 56 24.97 5.90 -9.17
CA GLY A 56 25.56 4.57 -8.99
C GLY A 56 25.98 4.24 -7.56
N ALA A 57 25.83 5.18 -6.61
CA ALA A 57 26.11 4.90 -5.20
C ALA A 57 25.04 3.97 -4.61
N PRO A 58 25.39 3.16 -3.58
CA PRO A 58 24.40 2.40 -2.83
C PRO A 58 23.33 3.31 -2.20
N ALA A 59 22.06 2.96 -2.36
CA ALA A 59 20.93 3.71 -1.83
C ALA A 59 20.74 3.45 -0.33
N ILE A 60 21.58 4.06 0.50
CA ILE A 60 21.63 3.84 1.97
C ILE A 60 20.89 4.89 2.80
N ARG A 61 20.38 5.95 2.16
CA ARG A 61 19.71 7.06 2.86
C ARG A 61 18.48 6.61 3.64
N TYR A 62 17.65 5.77 3.02
CA TYR A 62 16.46 5.20 3.61
C TYR A 62 16.51 3.67 3.55
N PRO A 63 15.86 2.97 4.49
CA PRO A 63 15.77 1.52 4.45
C PRO A 63 15.16 1.02 3.12
N PRO A 64 15.65 -0.09 2.55
CA PRO A 64 15.28 -0.51 1.19
C PRO A 64 13.90 -1.19 1.11
N GLY A 65 13.17 -1.32 2.22
CA GLY A 65 11.89 -2.04 2.25
C GLY A 65 10.86 -1.47 1.28
N TYR A 66 10.69 -0.14 1.25
CA TYR A 66 9.74 0.50 0.34
C TYR A 66 10.17 0.47 -1.13
N PRO A 67 11.45 0.76 -1.51
CA PRO A 67 11.94 0.52 -2.87
C PRO A 67 11.74 -0.92 -3.37
N ILE A 68 11.97 -1.93 -2.53
CA ILE A 68 11.77 -3.34 -2.90
C ILE A 68 10.29 -3.62 -3.18
N LEU A 69 9.39 -3.13 -2.33
CA LEU A 69 7.95 -3.26 -2.55
C LEU A 69 7.52 -2.58 -3.85
N LEU A 70 7.99 -1.36 -4.11
CA LEU A 70 7.69 -0.63 -5.35
C LEU A 70 8.21 -1.36 -6.58
N ALA A 71 9.43 -1.89 -6.55
CA ALA A 71 9.97 -2.69 -7.65
C ALA A 71 9.09 -3.92 -7.94
N GLY A 72 8.60 -4.60 -6.89
CA GLY A 72 7.64 -5.68 -7.03
C GLY A 72 6.34 -5.24 -7.70
N VAL A 73 5.76 -4.10 -7.27
CA VAL A 73 4.54 -3.55 -7.87
C VAL A 73 4.74 -3.19 -9.33
N PHE A 74 5.84 -2.51 -9.69
CA PHE A 74 6.16 -2.18 -11.08
C PHE A 74 6.38 -3.42 -11.93
N GLY A 75 7.06 -4.44 -11.40
CA GLY A 75 7.25 -5.71 -12.10
C GLY A 75 5.94 -6.44 -12.38
N ILE A 76 5.03 -6.48 -11.40
CA ILE A 76 3.67 -7.00 -11.59
C ILE A 76 2.93 -6.18 -12.65
N SER A 77 3.01 -4.85 -12.57
CA SER A 77 2.36 -3.96 -13.53
C SER A 77 2.81 -4.23 -14.96
N GLN A 78 4.12 -4.40 -15.18
CA GLN A 78 4.69 -4.74 -16.48
C GLN A 78 4.29 -6.13 -16.94
N GLY A 79 4.31 -7.13 -16.05
CA GLY A 79 3.95 -8.51 -16.38
C GLY A 79 2.47 -8.69 -16.78
N PHE A 80 1.57 -7.91 -16.18
CA PHE A 80 0.13 -7.93 -16.49
C PHE A 80 -0.31 -6.84 -17.47
N ASN A 81 0.63 -6.02 -17.98
CA ASN A 81 0.35 -4.86 -18.83
C ASN A 81 -0.71 -3.92 -18.25
N LEU A 82 -0.65 -3.68 -16.93
CA LEU A 82 -1.54 -2.79 -16.21
C LEU A 82 -0.92 -1.39 -16.08
N PRO A 83 -1.73 -0.32 -16.01
CA PRO A 83 -1.24 1.00 -15.63
C PRO A 83 -0.64 0.97 -14.22
N GLU A 84 0.56 1.50 -14.06
CA GLU A 84 1.27 1.48 -12.76
C GLU A 84 0.51 2.23 -11.66
N ALA A 85 -0.20 3.30 -12.02
CA ALA A 85 -1.09 4.01 -11.11
C ALA A 85 -2.15 3.07 -10.51
N THR A 86 -2.72 2.18 -11.32
CA THR A 86 -3.69 1.17 -10.88
C THR A 86 -3.04 0.12 -9.97
N ALA A 87 -1.82 -0.33 -10.30
CA ALA A 87 -1.09 -1.30 -9.50
C ALA A 87 -0.70 -0.74 -8.13
N LEU A 88 -0.16 0.47 -8.09
CA LEU A 88 0.18 1.20 -6.86
C LEU A 88 -1.03 1.42 -5.97
N SER A 89 -2.14 1.83 -6.57
CA SER A 89 -3.35 2.09 -5.80
C SER A 89 -4.00 0.81 -5.28
N THR A 90 -4.00 -0.25 -6.09
CA THR A 90 -4.46 -1.58 -5.65
C THR A 90 -3.63 -2.07 -4.47
N MET A 91 -2.29 -1.95 -4.55
CA MET A 91 -1.40 -2.28 -3.44
C MET A 91 -1.70 -1.45 -2.19
N THR A 92 -1.92 -0.14 -2.36
CA THR A 92 -2.29 0.77 -1.26
C THR A 92 -3.58 0.32 -0.59
N LEU A 93 -4.63 0.02 -1.37
CA LEU A 93 -5.90 -0.49 -0.85
C LEU A 93 -5.74 -1.83 -0.12
N LEU A 94 -4.92 -2.73 -0.67
CA LEU A 94 -4.60 -4.01 -0.02
C LEU A 94 -3.93 -3.81 1.33
N CYS A 95 -2.91 -2.95 1.40
CA CYS A 95 -2.20 -2.63 2.64
C CYS A 95 -3.13 -2.00 3.69
N VAL A 96 -3.97 -1.03 3.28
CA VAL A 96 -4.92 -0.38 4.18
C VAL A 96 -5.95 -1.39 4.70
N GLY A 97 -6.48 -2.23 3.82
CA GLY A 97 -7.44 -3.28 4.19
C GLY A 97 -6.84 -4.30 5.17
N LEU A 98 -5.64 -4.80 4.88
CA LEU A 98 -4.90 -5.72 5.76
C LEU A 98 -4.57 -5.09 7.11
N SER A 99 -4.15 -3.83 7.12
CA SER A 99 -3.88 -3.09 8.37
C SER A 99 -5.11 -3.04 9.25
N ALA A 100 -6.29 -2.74 8.68
CA ALA A 100 -7.53 -2.74 9.43
C ALA A 100 -7.89 -4.12 10.00
N VAL A 101 -7.62 -5.20 9.25
CA VAL A 101 -7.81 -6.58 9.72
C VAL A 101 -6.93 -6.86 10.94
N PHE A 102 -5.66 -6.49 10.88
CA PHE A 102 -4.73 -6.71 11.99
C PHE A 102 -5.07 -5.86 13.21
N VAL A 103 -5.41 -4.59 13.02
CA VAL A 103 -5.88 -3.70 14.09
C VAL A 103 -7.13 -4.29 14.76
N PHE A 104 -8.09 -4.81 13.99
CA PHE A 104 -9.26 -5.49 14.54
C PHE A 104 -8.87 -6.70 15.40
N PHE A 105 -7.97 -7.57 14.91
CA PHE A 105 -7.54 -8.75 15.66
C PHE A 105 -6.81 -8.38 16.97
N VAL A 106 -5.94 -7.38 16.92
CA VAL A 106 -5.28 -6.85 18.12
C VAL A 106 -6.32 -6.29 19.10
N ALA A 107 -7.24 -5.45 18.63
CA ALA A 107 -8.28 -4.88 19.48
C ALA A 107 -9.18 -5.98 20.08
N ARG A 108 -9.50 -7.02 19.32
CA ARG A 108 -10.33 -8.13 19.80
C ARG A 108 -9.65 -8.98 20.88
N SER A 109 -8.31 -9.01 20.90
CA SER A 109 -7.55 -9.73 21.93
C SER A 109 -7.68 -9.09 23.32
N VAL A 110 -8.01 -7.79 23.38
CA VAL A 110 -8.11 -7.02 24.63
C VAL A 110 -9.56 -6.67 24.98
N TRP A 111 -10.38 -6.35 23.98
CA TRP A 111 -11.73 -5.83 24.20
C TRP A 111 -12.86 -6.72 23.67
N PRO A 112 -14.09 -6.54 24.19
CA PRO A 112 -15.30 -7.10 23.61
C PRO A 112 -15.49 -6.66 22.14
N PRO A 113 -16.19 -7.45 21.33
CA PRO A 113 -16.25 -7.25 19.89
C PRO A 113 -16.85 -5.90 19.45
N TRP A 114 -17.72 -5.27 20.25
CA TRP A 114 -18.36 -4.01 19.89
C TRP A 114 -17.37 -2.82 19.91
N SER A 115 -16.49 -2.75 20.91
CA SER A 115 -15.48 -1.69 21.01
C SER A 115 -14.30 -1.93 20.06
N ALA A 116 -13.98 -3.19 19.76
CA ALA A 116 -13.01 -3.54 18.72
C ALA A 116 -13.48 -3.10 17.30
N LEU A 117 -14.79 -2.99 17.06
CA LEU A 117 -15.34 -2.49 15.79
C LEU A 117 -15.09 -0.98 15.61
N CYS A 118 -15.22 -0.18 16.66
CA CYS A 118 -14.98 1.26 16.57
C CYS A 118 -13.52 1.56 16.19
N VAL A 119 -12.56 0.83 16.76
CA VAL A 119 -11.13 1.01 16.47
C VAL A 119 -10.79 0.61 15.02
N ALA A 120 -11.44 -0.42 14.50
CA ALA A 120 -11.24 -0.88 13.12
C ALA A 120 -12.01 -0.05 12.09
N LEU A 121 -12.70 1.03 12.47
CA LEU A 121 -13.41 1.95 11.57
C LEU A 121 -12.77 3.35 11.52
N VAL A 122 -11.92 3.68 12.50
CA VAL A 122 -11.00 4.84 12.46
C VAL A 122 -9.82 4.53 11.53
#